data_AF-A0A1J5QB82-F1
#
_entry.id   AF-A0A1J5QB82-F1
#
_cell.length_a   1.000
_cell.length_b   1.000
_cell.length_c   1.000
_cell.angle_alpha   90.00
_cell.angle_beta   90.00
_cell.angle_gamma   90.00
#
_symmetry.space_group_name_H-M   'P 1'
#
loop_
_entity.id
_entity.type
_entity.pdbx_description
1 polymer ?
#
loop_
_entity_poly.entity_id
_entity_poly.type
_entity_poly.pdbx_seq_one_letter_code
_entity_poly.pdbx_strand_id
1 'polypeptide(L)'
;MEVVGTGYEFGHNDDYQRTTHYVKDGTLIYDDVTGYEFEKFVEAIQPDLVGSGIKEKYVFQKMGVPFRQMHSWDYSGPYHGYDGFAIFARDMDMAINNPVWALTKTPWKK
;
A
#
# COMPACT_ATOMS: atom_id res chain seq x y z
N MET A 1 8.94 -6.89 5.42
CA MET A 1 7.73 -6.04 5.43
C MET A 1 6.63 -6.78 6.17
N GLU A 2 5.69 -6.07 6.76
CA GLU A 2 4.54 -6.63 7.47
C GLU A 2 3.25 -6.02 6.93
N VAL A 3 2.25 -6.85 6.66
CA VAL A 3 0.93 -6.39 6.20
C VAL A 3 0.07 -6.08 7.43
N VAL A 4 -0.01 -4.80 7.77
CA VAL A 4 -0.76 -4.30 8.95
C VAL A 4 -2.23 -3.97 8.64
N GLY A 5 -2.58 -3.87 7.36
CA GLY A 5 -3.96 -3.70 6.91
C GLY A 5 -4.16 -4.22 5.49
N THR A 6 -5.32 -4.80 5.20
CA THR A 6 -5.68 -5.30 3.87
C THR A 6 -7.19 -5.30 3.65
N GLY A 7 -7.63 -5.35 2.40
CA GLY A 7 -9.04 -5.37 2.06
C GLY A 7 -9.31 -5.52 0.58
N TYR A 8 -10.58 -5.67 0.24
CA TYR A 8 -11.04 -5.91 -1.12
C TYR A 8 -12.16 -4.93 -1.49
N GLU A 9 -12.21 -4.52 -2.76
CA GLU A 9 -13.35 -3.74 -3.29
C GLU A 9 -14.61 -4.63 -3.44
N PHE A 10 -14.44 -5.93 -3.70
CA PHE A 10 -15.54 -6.85 -4.05
C PHE A 10 -15.29 -8.30 -3.61
N GLY A 11 -14.54 -8.49 -2.53
CA GLY A 11 -14.25 -9.83 -1.99
C GLY A 11 -15.52 -10.48 -1.44
N HIS A 12 -15.63 -11.80 -1.53
CA HIS A 12 -16.72 -12.55 -0.88
C HIS A 12 -16.27 -13.20 0.42
N ASN A 13 -17.23 -13.70 1.20
CA ASN A 13 -16.96 -14.30 2.51
C ASN A 13 -15.92 -15.42 2.48
N ASP A 14 -15.84 -16.21 1.41
CA ASP A 14 -14.85 -17.27 1.27
C ASP A 14 -13.42 -16.73 1.03
N ASP A 15 -13.29 -15.58 0.35
CA ASP A 15 -12.02 -14.86 0.25
C ASP A 15 -11.58 -14.37 1.64
N TYR A 16 -12.48 -13.73 2.40
CA TYR A 16 -12.17 -13.26 3.76
C TYR A 16 -11.81 -14.39 4.71
N GLN A 17 -12.48 -15.55 4.63
CA GLN A 17 -12.10 -16.74 5.39
C GLN A 17 -10.66 -17.15 5.10
N ARG A 18 -10.24 -17.16 3.83
CA ARG A 18 -8.84 -17.45 3.47
C ARG A 18 -7.88 -16.37 3.99
N THR A 19 -8.26 -15.09 3.89
CA THR A 19 -7.43 -13.96 4.33
C THR A 19 -7.03 -14.06 5.79
N THR A 20 -7.95 -14.50 6.66
CA THR A 20 -7.65 -14.69 8.10
C THR A 20 -6.54 -15.70 8.39
N HIS A 21 -6.21 -16.59 7.44
CA HIS A 21 -5.07 -17.50 7.56
C HIS A 21 -3.73 -16.90 7.11
N TYR A 22 -3.76 -15.80 6.35
CA TYR A 22 -2.56 -15.17 5.79
C TYR A 22 -2.09 -13.94 6.58
N VAL A 23 -2.97 -13.34 7.38
CA VAL A 23 -2.68 -12.14 8.18
C VAL A 23 -2.39 -12.51 9.64
N LYS A 24 -1.80 -11.57 10.39
CA LYS A 24 -1.51 -11.77 11.81
C LYS A 24 -2.64 -11.20 12.67
N ASP A 25 -2.69 -11.63 13.92
CA ASP A 25 -3.57 -11.04 14.92
C ASP A 25 -3.31 -9.52 15.04
N GLY A 26 -4.38 -8.73 14.99
CA GLY A 26 -4.31 -7.27 15.02
C GLY A 26 -4.20 -6.58 13.65
N THR A 27 -4.11 -7.32 12.54
CA THR A 27 -4.22 -6.73 11.19
C THR A 27 -5.63 -6.18 10.94
N LEU A 28 -5.73 -4.94 10.45
CA LEU A 28 -7.00 -4.34 10.05
C LEU A 28 -7.51 -4.96 8.74
N ILE A 29 -8.77 -5.40 8.72
CA ILE A 29 -9.43 -5.90 7.51
C ILE A 29 -10.63 -4.99 7.17
N TYR A 30 -10.75 -4.58 5.91
CA TYR A 30 -11.85 -3.74 5.43
C TYR A 30 -12.44 -4.27 4.10
N ASP A 31 -13.75 -4.10 3.92
CA ASP A 31 -14.52 -4.48 2.73
C ASP A 31 -15.14 -3.21 2.13
N ASP A 32 -15.06 -3.06 0.81
CA ASP A 32 -15.55 -1.89 0.06
C ASP A 32 -15.21 -0.55 0.76
N VAL A 33 -13.93 -0.39 1.13
CA VAL A 33 -13.49 0.74 1.95
C VAL A 33 -13.78 2.07 1.25
N THR A 34 -14.43 2.97 1.98
CA THR A 34 -14.66 4.32 1.45
C THR A 34 -13.35 5.11 1.43
N GLY A 35 -13.25 6.12 0.55
CA GLY A 35 -12.07 6.98 0.51
C GLY A 35 -11.79 7.68 1.85
N TYR A 36 -12.84 8.05 2.59
CA TYR A 36 -12.72 8.68 3.92
C TYR A 36 -12.13 7.72 4.95
N GLU A 37 -12.66 6.50 5.04
CA GLU A 37 -12.15 5.48 5.97
C GLU A 37 -10.69 5.16 5.66
N PHE A 38 -10.35 4.99 4.38
CA PHE A 38 -9.00 4.61 4.00
C PHE A 38 -7.98 5.69 4.35
N GLU A 39 -8.32 6.97 4.14
CA GLU A 39 -7.49 8.11 4.58
C GLU A 39 -7.29 8.09 6.11
N LYS A 40 -8.37 7.90 6.88
CA LYS A 40 -8.31 7.87 8.35
C LYS A 40 -7.53 6.68 8.89
N PHE A 41 -7.63 5.53 8.25
CA PHE A 41 -6.82 4.35 8.60
C PHE A 41 -5.34 4.60 8.35
N VAL A 42 -4.97 5.16 7.20
CA VAL A 42 -3.56 5.49 6.90
C VAL A 42 -3.02 6.56 7.85
N GLU A 43 -3.83 7.57 8.21
CA GLU A 43 -3.46 8.56 9.23
C GLU A 43 -3.20 7.92 10.60
N ALA A 44 -4.05 7.00 11.05
CA ALA A 44 -3.92 6.37 12.36
C ALA A 44 -2.80 5.32 12.41
N ILE A 45 -2.65 4.51 11.36
CA ILE A 45 -1.70 3.40 11.29
C ILE A 45 -0.28 3.88 10.93
N GLN A 46 -0.17 4.97 10.14
CA GLN A 46 1.10 5.49 9.62
C GLN A 46 1.96 4.39 8.93
N PRO A 47 1.45 3.69 7.90
CA PRO A 47 2.20 2.64 7.22
C PRO A 47 3.37 3.20 6.40
N ASP A 48 4.45 2.44 6.28
CA ASP A 48 5.62 2.82 5.46
C ASP A 48 5.39 2.69 3.96
N LEU A 49 4.35 1.96 3.53
CA LEU A 49 3.96 1.78 2.14
C LEU A 49 2.45 1.51 2.05
N VAL A 50 1.79 2.15 1.08
CA VAL A 50 0.43 1.77 0.67
C VAL A 50 0.46 1.12 -0.72
N GLY A 51 -0.22 -0.02 -0.85
CA GLY A 51 -0.44 -0.72 -2.11
C GLY A 51 -1.91 -0.73 -2.50
N SER A 52 -2.31 -0.03 -3.56
CA SER A 52 -3.72 0.05 -4.00
C SER A 52 -3.83 0.38 -5.50
N GLY A 53 -4.92 1.00 -5.95
CA GLY A 53 -5.21 1.36 -7.33
C GLY A 53 -4.73 2.76 -7.75
N ILE A 54 -5.06 3.13 -8.99
CA ILE A 54 -4.70 4.43 -9.57
C ILE A 54 -5.44 5.60 -8.91
N LYS A 55 -6.68 5.36 -8.44
CA LYS A 55 -7.53 6.42 -7.88
C LYS A 55 -6.99 6.89 -6.52
N GLU A 56 -6.35 5.97 -5.80
CA GLU A 56 -5.82 6.16 -4.44
C GLU A 56 -4.39 6.70 -4.44
N LYS A 57 -3.60 6.41 -5.49
CA LYS A 57 -2.17 6.72 -5.58
C LYS A 57 -1.81 8.15 -5.16
N TYR A 58 -2.44 9.13 -5.78
CA TYR A 58 -2.03 10.52 -5.60
C TYR A 58 -2.53 11.14 -4.29
N VAL A 59 -3.53 10.53 -3.64
CA VAL A 59 -3.97 10.94 -2.31
C VAL A 59 -2.84 10.68 -1.31
N PHE A 60 -2.35 9.44 -1.25
CA PHE A 60 -1.33 9.04 -0.27
C PHE A 60 0.06 9.61 -0.58
N GLN A 61 0.43 9.75 -1.85
CA GLN A 61 1.68 10.44 -2.19
C GLN A 61 1.69 11.91 -1.73
N LYS A 62 0.54 12.60 -1.77
CA LYS A 62 0.42 13.97 -1.25
C LYS A 62 0.46 14.04 0.27
N MET A 63 0.06 12.96 0.95
CA MET A 63 0.24 12.79 2.40
C MET A 63 1.69 12.44 2.78
N GLY A 64 2.57 12.22 1.81
CA GLY A 64 3.98 11.89 2.03
C GLY A 64 4.23 10.40 2.30
N VAL A 65 3.25 9.53 2.00
CA VAL A 65 3.36 8.08 2.18
C VAL A 65 3.79 7.43 0.86
N PRO A 66 4.85 6.59 0.86
CA PRO A 66 5.22 5.80 -0.31
C PRO A 66 4.05 4.98 -0.85
N PHE A 67 3.94 4.88 -2.18
CA PHE A 67 2.82 4.19 -2.83
C PHE A 67 3.27 3.34 -4.01
N ARG A 68 2.67 2.16 -4.15
CA ARG A 68 2.78 1.28 -5.34
C ARG A 68 1.42 0.84 -5.85
N GLN A 69 1.19 0.94 -7.16
CA GLN A 69 -0.02 0.39 -7.76
C GLN A 69 0.04 -1.14 -7.81
N MET A 70 -0.87 -1.78 -7.08
CA MET A 70 -0.98 -3.25 -6.99
C MET A 70 -1.95 -3.87 -8.01
N HIS A 71 -2.43 -3.07 -8.98
CA HIS A 71 -3.22 -3.58 -10.11
C HIS A 71 -2.44 -3.52 -11.43
N SER A 72 -1.72 -2.43 -11.67
CA SER A 72 -1.00 -2.15 -12.91
C SER A 72 0.51 -2.37 -12.82
N TRP A 73 0.99 -2.77 -11.63
CA TRP A 73 2.42 -2.79 -11.27
C TRP A 73 3.12 -1.46 -11.51
N ASP A 74 2.36 -0.36 -11.55
CA ASP A 74 2.88 0.98 -11.86
C ASP A 74 3.73 0.96 -13.16
N TYR A 75 3.26 0.22 -14.17
CA TYR A 75 3.91 0.05 -15.48
C TYR A 75 5.26 -0.71 -15.45
N SER A 76 5.51 -1.49 -14.39
CA SER A 76 6.66 -2.39 -14.23
C SER A 76 6.25 -3.86 -14.50
N GLY A 77 6.73 -4.80 -13.68
CA GLY A 77 6.38 -6.22 -13.73
C GLY A 77 7.23 -7.05 -14.71
N PRO A 78 6.99 -8.38 -14.77
CA PRO A 78 5.97 -9.14 -14.01
C PRO A 78 6.32 -9.29 -12.52
N TYR A 79 5.33 -9.54 -11.67
CA TYR A 79 5.54 -9.84 -10.23
C TYR A 79 5.39 -11.32 -9.89
N HIS A 80 4.85 -12.14 -10.78
CA HIS A 80 4.74 -13.58 -10.57
C HIS A 80 6.05 -14.31 -10.91
N GLY A 81 6.31 -15.41 -10.20
CA GLY A 81 7.45 -16.29 -10.44
C GLY A 81 8.77 -15.79 -9.86
N TYR A 82 9.82 -16.59 -10.01
CA TYR A 82 11.16 -16.30 -9.47
C TYR A 82 11.75 -15.01 -10.02
N ASP A 83 11.71 -14.85 -11.34
CA ASP A 83 12.24 -13.64 -12.01
C ASP A 83 11.41 -12.40 -11.63
N GLY A 84 10.09 -12.57 -11.48
CA GLY A 84 9.19 -11.48 -11.10
C GLY A 84 9.40 -10.99 -9.66
N PHE A 85 9.82 -11.88 -8.75
CA PHE A 85 10.11 -11.49 -7.37
C PHE A 85 11.27 -10.50 -7.27
N ALA A 86 12.30 -10.63 -8.11
CA ALA A 86 13.41 -9.67 -8.15
C ALA A 86 12.92 -8.26 -8.54
N ILE A 87 11.97 -8.18 -9.48
CA ILE A 87 11.36 -6.93 -9.94
C ILE A 87 10.46 -6.35 -8.85
N PHE A 88 9.63 -7.18 -8.22
CA PHE A 88 8.80 -6.78 -7.10
C PHE A 88 9.64 -6.18 -5.96
N ALA A 89 10.70 -6.88 -5.53
CA ALA A 89 11.59 -6.42 -4.46
C ALA A 89 12.25 -5.07 -4.80
N ARG A 90 12.77 -4.94 -6.03
CA ARG A 90 13.35 -3.67 -6.53
C ARG A 90 12.33 -2.53 -6.49
N ASP A 91 11.10 -2.78 -6.91
CA ASP A 91 10.08 -1.74 -7.01
C ASP A 91 9.56 -1.29 -5.64
N MET A 92 9.44 -2.22 -4.68
CA MET A 92 9.10 -1.88 -3.30
C MET A 92 10.20 -1.03 -2.65
N ASP A 93 11.46 -1.45 -2.81
CA ASP A 93 12.63 -0.71 -2.30
C ASP A 93 12.70 0.71 -2.87
N MET A 94 12.59 0.84 -4.21
CA MET A 94 12.63 2.14 -4.89
C MET A 94 11.52 3.09 -4.44
N ALA A 95 10.34 2.57 -4.08
CA ALA A 95 9.25 3.38 -3.57
C ALA A 95 9.48 3.81 -2.13
N ILE A 96 9.82 2.88 -1.23
CA ILE A 96 9.99 3.15 0.20
C ILE A 96 11.21 4.06 0.45
N ASN A 97 12.34 3.73 -0.17
CA ASN A 97 13.62 4.39 0.09
C ASN A 97 13.91 5.58 -0.84
N ASN A 98 12.89 6.10 -1.53
CA ASN A 98 13.07 7.24 -2.41
C ASN A 98 13.43 8.51 -1.60
N PRO A 99 14.50 9.25 -1.96
CA PRO A 99 14.90 10.45 -1.22
C PRO A 99 13.85 11.57 -1.27
N VAL A 100 12.90 11.53 -2.21
CA VAL A 100 11.84 12.54 -2.32
C VAL A 100 11.01 12.69 -1.03
N TRP A 101 10.85 11.61 -0.24
CA TRP A 101 10.04 11.64 0.97
C TRP A 101 10.64 12.54 2.06
N ALA A 102 11.96 12.65 2.12
CA ALA A 102 12.67 13.57 3.00
C ALA A 102 12.59 15.04 2.54
N LEU A 103 12.13 15.30 1.31
CA LEU A 103 12.05 16.62 0.69
C LEU A 103 10.64 17.23 0.73
N THR A 104 9.68 16.56 1.35
CA THR A 104 8.28 17.02 1.45
C THR A 104 8.12 18.25 2.34
N LYS A 105 8.95 18.40 3.38
CA LYS A 105 8.94 19.55 4.28
C LYS A 105 9.83 20.67 3.75
N THR A 106 9.27 21.87 3.64
CA THR A 106 10.04 23.05 3.22
C THR A 106 11.01 23.51 4.31
N PRO A 107 12.27 23.87 3.99
CA PRO A 107 13.28 24.20 5.00
C PRO A 107 12.97 25.47 5.82
N TRP A 108 12.04 26.32 5.37
CA TRP A 108 11.63 27.55 6.05
C TRP A 108 10.39 27.40 6.93
N LYS A 109 9.72 26.25 6.95
CA LYS A 109 8.59 25.97 7.85
C LYS A 109 9.01 24.87 8.83
N LYS A 110 9.17 25.25 10.11
CA LYS A 110 9.32 24.32 11.23
C LYS A 110 7.95 23.99 11.81
#